data_AF-A0A2K3LZ67-F1
#
_entry.id   AF-A0A2K3LZ67-F1
#
_cell.length_a   1.000
_cell.length_b   1.000
_cell.length_c   1.000
_cell.angle_alpha   90.00
_cell.angle_beta   90.00
_cell.angle_gamma   90.00
#
_symmetry.space_group_name_H-M   'P 1'
#
loop_
_entity.id
_entity.type
_entity.pdbx_description
1 polymer ?
#
loop_
_entity_poly.entity_id
_entity_poly.type
_entity_poly.pdbx_seq_one_letter_code
_entity_poly.pdbx_strand_id
1 'polypeptide(L)'
;MGLEAAVEVAAEFLNKAVKPVLVGGPKLRVAKASDAFVELADSSGYVFATMPSAKGMVPEHHPQFIGTYWGAVSTAFCAEIVESADAYLFAGPIFNDYSSVGYSLLLKQEKAIIVQPDRVVIANGPAFGCVSMKDFLKALTKRLKHNNAAYENYHRIFIPDGKPLKSAPKEPLRVNVMFQHIQQMLSSETAVIAETGDSWFNCQKLKLPEGCR
;
A
#
# COMPACT_ATOMS: atom_id res chain seq x y z
N MET A 1 -1.97 28.77 -2.74
CA MET A 1 -2.43 28.86 -1.34
C MET A 1 -2.81 27.51 -0.73
N GLY A 2 -3.93 26.86 -1.08
CA GLY A 2 -4.37 25.61 -0.42
C GLY A 2 -3.40 24.42 -0.56
N LEU A 3 -2.88 24.20 -1.78
CA LEU A 3 -1.90 23.15 -2.07
C LEU A 3 -0.58 23.36 -1.31
N GLU A 4 0.00 24.56 -1.39
CA GLU A 4 1.29 24.87 -0.76
C GLU A 4 1.23 24.72 0.76
N ALA A 5 0.17 25.24 1.39
CA ALA A 5 -0.04 25.09 2.83
C ALA A 5 -0.19 23.61 3.25
N ALA A 6 -0.97 22.83 2.50
CA ALA A 6 -1.13 21.40 2.76
C ALA A 6 0.22 20.66 2.67
N VAL A 7 1.01 20.96 1.63
CA VAL A 7 2.32 20.35 1.40
C VAL A 7 3.33 20.75 2.47
N GLU A 8 3.35 22.00 2.90
CA GLU A 8 4.23 22.49 3.95
C GLU A 8 3.98 21.77 5.28
N VAL A 9 2.71 21.72 5.71
CA VAL A 9 2.32 21.03 6.95
C VAL A 9 2.59 19.53 6.86
N ALA A 10 2.30 18.90 5.72
CA ALA A 10 2.56 17.48 5.51
C ALA A 10 4.07 17.16 5.53
N ALA A 11 4.88 17.99 4.89
CA ALA A 11 6.32 17.82 4.85
C ALA A 11 6.95 18.03 6.24
N GLU A 12 6.53 19.03 7.00
CA GLU A 12 6.97 19.20 8.39
C GLU A 12 6.62 17.99 9.25
N PHE A 13 5.40 17.47 9.11
CA PHE A 13 4.93 16.30 9.85
C PHE A 13 5.76 15.05 9.52
N LEU A 14 5.94 14.74 8.24
CA LEU A 14 6.66 13.55 7.79
C LEU A 14 8.18 13.65 8.00
N ASN A 15 8.79 14.82 7.81
CA ASN A 15 10.23 15.00 8.02
C ASN A 15 10.65 14.92 9.50
N LYS A 16 9.71 15.01 10.45
CA LYS A 16 9.95 14.78 11.88
C LYS A 16 9.81 13.32 12.28
N ALA A 17 9.20 12.47 11.44
CA ALA A 17 8.96 11.08 11.73
C ALA A 17 10.25 10.25 11.64
N VAL A 18 10.39 9.27 12.55
CA VAL A 18 11.51 8.33 12.59
C VAL A 18 11.32 7.23 11.56
N LYS A 19 10.11 6.66 11.43
CA LYS A 19 9.82 5.52 10.55
C LYS A 19 8.48 5.71 9.82
N PRO A 20 8.39 6.70 8.92
CA PRO A 20 7.19 6.96 8.15
C PRO A 20 6.93 5.86 7.09
N VAL A 21 5.67 5.65 6.75
CA VAL A 21 5.24 4.68 5.73
C VAL A 21 4.18 5.27 4.80
N LEU A 22 4.02 4.69 3.61
CA LEU A 22 2.96 5.04 2.66
C LEU A 22 1.98 3.86 2.49
N VAL A 23 0.70 4.16 2.33
CA VAL A 23 -0.30 3.13 2.00
C VAL A 23 -1.20 3.63 0.86
N GLY A 24 -1.16 2.95 -0.28
CA GLY A 24 -1.98 3.23 -1.45
C GLY A 24 -3.37 2.60 -1.34
N GLY A 25 -4.41 3.40 -1.52
CA GLY A 25 -5.82 2.99 -1.47
C GLY A 25 -6.50 3.00 -2.84
N PRO A 26 -7.73 2.46 -2.94
CA PRO A 26 -8.42 2.25 -4.21
C PRO A 26 -8.73 3.54 -4.99
N LYS A 27 -8.74 4.70 -4.32
CA LYS A 27 -9.00 5.99 -4.99
C LYS A 27 -7.79 6.56 -5.73
N LEU A 28 -6.60 5.94 -5.63
CA LEU A 28 -5.45 6.28 -6.48
C LEU A 28 -5.81 6.25 -7.97
N ARG A 29 -6.59 5.23 -8.38
CA ARG A 29 -7.03 5.06 -9.76
C ARG A 29 -7.91 6.22 -10.25
N VAL A 30 -8.94 6.57 -9.47
CA VAL A 30 -9.86 7.67 -9.83
C VAL A 30 -9.13 9.01 -9.87
N ALA A 31 -8.17 9.21 -8.96
CA ALA A 31 -7.33 10.41 -8.93
C ALA A 31 -6.20 10.42 -9.97
N LYS A 32 -6.00 9.35 -10.75
CA LYS A 32 -4.88 9.17 -11.69
C LYS A 32 -3.52 9.48 -11.04
N ALA A 33 -3.35 9.01 -9.81
CA ALA A 33 -2.27 9.39 -8.91
C ALA A 33 -1.27 8.27 -8.59
N SER A 34 -1.41 7.08 -9.20
CA SER A 34 -0.49 5.95 -8.99
C SER A 34 0.97 6.33 -9.23
N ASP A 35 1.28 6.95 -10.37
CA ASP A 35 2.67 7.33 -10.70
C ASP A 35 3.23 8.36 -9.71
N ALA A 36 2.40 9.32 -9.28
CA ALA A 36 2.81 10.33 -8.30
C ALA A 36 3.04 9.73 -6.90
N PHE A 37 2.30 8.67 -6.55
CA PHE A 37 2.50 7.92 -5.31
C PHE A 37 3.81 7.13 -5.35
N VAL A 38 4.12 6.48 -6.47
CA VAL A 38 5.39 5.76 -6.67
C VAL A 38 6.58 6.73 -6.66
N GLU A 39 6.47 7.86 -7.37
CA GLU A 39 7.50 8.91 -7.38
C GLU A 39 7.78 9.45 -5.95
N LEU A 40 6.74 9.56 -5.12
CA LEU A 40 6.88 9.93 -3.71
C LEU A 40 7.63 8.84 -2.92
N ALA A 41 7.31 7.55 -3.12
CA ALA A 41 8.01 6.45 -2.47
C ALA A 41 9.51 6.45 -2.84
N ASP A 42 9.82 6.51 -4.13
CA ASP A 42 11.18 6.57 -4.67
C ASP A 42 12.01 7.69 -4.03
N SER A 43 11.50 8.93 -4.08
CA SER A 43 12.19 10.11 -3.54
C SER A 43 12.37 10.04 -2.02
N SER A 44 11.30 9.66 -1.31
CA SER A 44 11.26 9.69 0.15
C SER A 44 12.02 8.54 0.81
N GLY A 45 12.25 7.43 0.11
CA GLY A 45 12.87 6.25 0.73
C GLY A 45 11.87 5.36 1.50
N TYR A 46 10.59 5.72 1.53
CA TYR A 46 9.62 5.10 2.42
C TYR A 46 9.20 3.73 1.89
N VAL A 47 8.96 2.78 2.80
CA VAL A 47 8.19 1.59 2.43
C VAL A 47 6.77 1.97 2.05
N PHE A 48 6.20 1.18 1.15
CA PHE A 48 4.78 1.30 0.87
C PHE A 48 4.07 -0.03 0.75
N ALA A 49 2.80 0.01 1.13
CA ALA A 49 1.85 -1.08 0.97
C ALA A 49 0.63 -0.60 0.19
N THR A 50 -0.25 -1.52 -0.17
CA THR A 50 -1.58 -1.21 -0.70
C THR A 50 -2.68 -1.71 0.21
N MET A 51 -3.80 -1.01 0.28
CA MET A 51 -5.06 -1.57 0.78
C MET A 51 -5.52 -2.70 -0.14
N PRO A 52 -6.33 -3.67 0.33
CA PRO A 52 -6.74 -4.83 -0.45
C PRO A 52 -7.36 -4.45 -1.81
N SER A 53 -8.27 -3.48 -1.85
CA SER A 53 -8.92 -3.03 -3.08
C SER A 53 -8.02 -2.21 -4.03
N ALA A 54 -6.74 -2.03 -3.69
CA ALA A 54 -5.75 -1.29 -4.48
C ALA A 54 -4.65 -2.20 -5.07
N LYS A 55 -4.82 -3.53 -4.99
CA LYS A 55 -3.95 -4.51 -5.64
C LYS A 55 -3.73 -4.17 -7.12
N GLY A 56 -2.49 -4.27 -7.60
CA GLY A 56 -2.13 -3.95 -8.99
C GLY A 56 -2.17 -2.46 -9.38
N MET A 57 -2.47 -1.53 -8.46
CA MET A 57 -2.48 -0.09 -8.76
C MET A 57 -1.10 0.57 -8.68
N VAL A 58 -0.11 -0.14 -8.15
CA VAL A 58 1.30 0.26 -8.02
C VAL A 58 2.19 -0.94 -8.41
N PRO A 59 3.43 -0.71 -8.88
CA PRO A 59 4.33 -1.80 -9.28
C PRO A 59 4.73 -2.66 -8.08
N GLU A 60 4.41 -3.96 -8.14
CA GLU A 60 4.71 -4.90 -7.04
C GLU A 60 6.17 -5.38 -7.03
N HIS A 61 6.90 -5.14 -8.11
CA HIS A 61 8.33 -5.42 -8.21
C HIS A 61 9.19 -4.31 -7.60
N HIS A 62 8.57 -3.23 -7.10
CA HIS A 62 9.26 -2.11 -6.51
C HIS A 62 9.98 -2.55 -5.22
N PRO A 63 11.26 -2.18 -5.00
CA PRO A 63 12.04 -2.68 -3.86
C PRO A 63 11.47 -2.29 -2.50
N GLN A 64 10.77 -1.16 -2.41
CA GLN A 64 10.10 -0.67 -1.19
C GLN A 64 8.65 -1.18 -1.02
N PHE A 65 8.11 -1.95 -1.97
CA PHE A 65 6.77 -2.50 -1.84
C PHE A 65 6.78 -3.70 -0.87
N ILE A 66 5.99 -3.61 0.19
CA ILE A 66 5.94 -4.64 1.25
C ILE A 66 4.65 -5.48 1.22
N GLY A 67 3.80 -5.28 0.22
CA GLY A 67 2.58 -6.06 -0.01
C GLY A 67 1.29 -5.34 0.37
N THR A 68 0.31 -6.11 0.82
CA THR A 68 -1.04 -5.63 1.15
C THR A 68 -1.17 -5.38 2.64
N TYR A 69 -1.53 -4.15 3.03
CA TYR A 69 -1.94 -3.81 4.39
C TYR A 69 -3.45 -4.02 4.54
N TRP A 70 -3.80 -4.99 5.38
CA TRP A 70 -5.18 -5.38 5.66
C TRP A 70 -5.30 -5.93 7.10
N GLY A 71 -4.78 -5.19 8.08
CA GLY A 71 -4.81 -5.57 9.49
C GLY A 71 -4.21 -6.96 9.73
N ALA A 72 -4.92 -7.80 10.49
CA ALA A 72 -4.50 -9.16 10.83
C ALA A 72 -4.31 -10.12 9.63
N VAL A 73 -4.83 -9.77 8.44
CA VAL A 73 -4.70 -10.58 7.20
C VAL A 73 -3.78 -9.91 6.17
N SER A 74 -2.91 -9.00 6.62
CA SER A 74 -1.89 -8.38 5.78
C SER A 74 -0.92 -9.40 5.18
N THR A 75 -0.18 -8.98 4.15
CA THR A 75 1.05 -9.68 3.77
C THR A 75 1.97 -9.81 4.99
N ALA A 76 2.70 -10.93 5.09
CA ALA A 76 3.58 -11.20 6.23
C ALA A 76 4.51 -10.00 6.52
N PHE A 77 4.60 -9.63 7.81
CA PHE A 77 5.39 -8.49 8.31
C PHE A 77 4.90 -7.10 7.88
N CYS A 78 3.93 -6.98 6.98
CA CYS A 78 3.43 -5.69 6.52
C CYS A 78 2.66 -4.95 7.62
N ALA A 79 1.82 -5.66 8.39
CA ALA A 79 1.04 -5.06 9.46
C ALA A 79 1.94 -4.49 10.56
N GLU A 80 2.96 -5.25 10.95
CA GLU A 80 3.94 -4.90 11.98
C GLU A 80 4.69 -3.62 11.62
N ILE A 81 5.01 -3.43 10.33
CA ILE A 81 5.67 -2.23 9.85
C ILE A 81 4.71 -1.04 9.78
N VAL A 82 3.52 -1.22 9.23
CA VAL A 82 2.53 -0.14 9.10
C VAL A 82 2.01 0.33 10.47
N GLU A 83 1.64 -0.60 11.34
CA GLU A 83 1.00 -0.29 12.63
C GLU A 83 2.00 0.16 13.69
N SER A 84 3.27 -0.25 13.58
CA SER A 84 4.32 0.26 14.46
C SER A 84 4.85 1.64 14.04
N ALA A 85 4.54 2.12 12.83
CA ALA A 85 5.01 3.40 12.31
C ALA A 85 4.60 4.58 13.22
N ASP A 86 5.39 5.65 13.17
CA ASP A 86 5.10 6.90 13.88
C ASP A 86 4.46 7.97 13.00
N ALA A 87 4.43 7.75 11.68
CA ALA A 87 3.62 8.51 10.73
C ALA A 87 3.22 7.62 9.54
N TYR A 88 2.01 7.81 9.01
CA TYR A 88 1.57 7.15 7.78
C TYR A 88 0.80 8.10 6.88
N LEU A 89 1.11 8.05 5.59
CA LEU A 89 0.31 8.70 4.55
C LEU A 89 -0.54 7.64 3.84
N PHE A 90 -1.85 7.74 4.01
CA PHE A 90 -2.82 6.95 3.26
C PHE A 90 -3.30 7.74 2.05
N ALA A 91 -2.97 7.27 0.84
CA ALA A 91 -3.35 7.89 -0.41
C ALA A 91 -4.59 7.23 -1.00
N GLY A 92 -5.73 7.90 -0.94
CA GLY A 92 -7.01 7.43 -1.45
C GLY A 92 -7.63 6.26 -0.69
N PRO A 93 -7.59 6.22 0.67
CA PRO A 93 -8.14 5.10 1.41
C PRO A 93 -9.67 5.07 1.35
N ILE A 94 -10.21 3.85 1.46
CA ILE A 94 -11.59 3.58 1.83
C ILE A 94 -11.53 2.70 3.06
N PHE A 95 -11.92 3.23 4.22
CA PHE A 95 -12.07 2.47 5.45
C PHE A 95 -13.56 2.12 5.63
N ASN A 96 -13.88 0.85 5.48
CA ASN A 96 -15.17 0.25 5.79
C ASN A 96 -14.94 -0.97 6.70
N ASP A 97 -16.00 -1.63 7.11
CA ASP A 97 -15.95 -2.87 7.89
C ASP A 97 -15.05 -3.95 7.26
N TYR A 98 -15.02 -4.08 5.93
CA TYR A 98 -14.20 -5.10 5.27
C TYR A 98 -12.71 -4.75 5.26
N SER A 99 -12.36 -3.57 4.76
CA SER A 99 -10.98 -3.08 4.64
C SER A 99 -10.32 -2.81 5.99
N SER A 100 -11.12 -2.62 7.04
CA SER A 100 -10.63 -2.44 8.41
C SER A 100 -10.70 -3.72 9.26
N VAL A 101 -11.06 -4.86 8.66
CA VAL A 101 -11.18 -6.16 9.34
C VAL A 101 -12.07 -6.03 10.59
N GLY A 102 -13.28 -5.50 10.40
CA GLY A 102 -14.22 -5.25 11.50
C GLY A 102 -13.75 -4.15 12.46
N TYR A 103 -13.15 -3.07 11.93
CA TYR A 103 -12.67 -1.92 12.71
C TYR A 103 -11.54 -2.27 13.71
N SER A 104 -10.71 -3.27 13.38
CA SER A 104 -9.63 -3.76 14.25
C SER A 104 -8.24 -3.23 13.90
N LEU A 105 -8.11 -2.37 12.88
CA LEU A 105 -6.83 -1.77 12.52
C LEU A 105 -6.26 -0.94 13.67
N LEU A 106 -4.97 -1.11 13.99
CA LEU A 106 -4.31 -0.40 15.09
C LEU A 106 -3.78 0.99 14.69
N LEU A 107 -4.48 1.66 13.77
CA LEU A 107 -4.14 3.00 13.30
C LEU A 107 -4.64 4.08 14.27
N LYS A 108 -3.74 4.99 14.61
CA LYS A 108 -3.95 6.24 15.33
C LYS A 108 -4.19 7.41 14.38
N GLN A 109 -5.29 8.14 14.53
CA GLN A 109 -5.65 9.21 13.60
C GLN A 109 -4.66 10.40 13.66
N GLU A 110 -4.09 10.65 14.82
CA GLU A 110 -3.07 11.68 15.07
C GLU A 110 -1.73 11.42 14.38
N LYS A 111 -1.49 10.20 13.91
CA LYS A 111 -0.30 9.83 13.13
C LYS A 111 -0.56 9.79 11.61
N ALA A 112 -1.80 10.06 11.18
CA ALA A 112 -2.24 9.84 9.81
C ALA A 112 -2.24 11.12 8.97
N ILE A 113 -1.72 11.05 7.76
CA ILE A 113 -2.10 11.94 6.66
C ILE A 113 -3.07 11.18 5.76
N ILE A 114 -4.31 11.66 5.68
CA ILE A 114 -5.35 11.09 4.82
C ILE A 114 -5.49 11.96 3.58
N VAL A 115 -5.04 11.45 2.44
CA VAL A 115 -5.15 12.12 1.14
C VAL A 115 -6.35 11.52 0.42
N GLN A 116 -7.41 12.30 0.23
CA GLN A 116 -8.55 11.98 -0.65
C GLN A 116 -8.34 12.67 -2.01
N PRO A 117 -9.11 12.33 -3.06
CA PRO A 117 -8.91 12.88 -4.41
C PRO A 117 -8.77 14.40 -4.47
N ASP A 118 -9.56 15.14 -3.68
CA ASP A 118 -9.59 16.61 -3.68
C ASP A 118 -9.44 17.23 -2.28
N ARG A 119 -8.94 16.46 -1.30
CA ARG A 119 -8.82 16.90 0.10
C ARG A 119 -7.68 16.20 0.82
N VAL A 120 -6.97 16.93 1.68
CA VAL A 120 -5.94 16.37 2.57
C VAL A 120 -6.31 16.67 4.02
N VAL A 121 -6.19 15.68 4.92
CA VAL A 121 -6.34 15.85 6.37
C VAL A 121 -5.07 15.34 7.04
N ILE A 122 -4.48 16.12 7.94
CA ILE A 122 -3.19 15.81 8.58
C ILE A 122 -3.40 15.68 10.08
N ALA A 123 -2.94 14.56 10.66
CA ALA A 123 -2.90 14.28 12.10
C ALA A 123 -4.24 14.51 12.83
N ASN A 124 -5.36 14.19 12.16
CA ASN A 124 -6.72 14.48 12.65
C ASN A 124 -6.99 15.96 12.98
N GLY A 125 -6.21 16.88 12.40
CA GLY A 125 -6.30 18.32 12.63
C GLY A 125 -6.65 19.07 11.34
N PRO A 126 -5.75 19.89 10.80
CA PRO A 126 -6.05 20.75 9.66
C PRO A 126 -6.50 19.93 8.44
N ALA A 127 -7.55 20.44 7.79
CA ALA A 127 -8.11 19.88 6.58
C ALA A 127 -8.03 20.90 5.45
N PHE A 128 -7.41 20.51 4.34
CA PHE A 128 -7.23 21.33 3.16
C PHE A 128 -8.10 20.78 2.04
N GLY A 129 -9.15 21.52 1.66
CA GLY A 129 -10.03 21.20 0.54
C GLY A 129 -9.53 21.78 -0.78
N CYS A 130 -10.09 21.31 -1.89
CA CYS A 130 -9.73 21.71 -3.26
C CYS A 130 -8.24 21.47 -3.56
N VAL A 131 -7.69 20.38 -3.01
CA VAL A 131 -6.30 19.97 -3.21
C VAL A 131 -6.30 18.62 -3.94
N SER A 132 -5.95 18.65 -5.23
CA SER A 132 -5.76 17.46 -6.07
C SER A 132 -4.72 16.52 -5.46
N MET A 133 -5.09 15.25 -5.23
CA MET A 133 -4.19 14.21 -4.72
C MET A 133 -2.92 14.11 -5.55
N LYS A 134 -3.06 14.12 -6.89
CA LYS A 134 -1.92 13.99 -7.80
C LYS A 134 -0.94 15.15 -7.62
N ASP A 135 -1.45 16.38 -7.56
CA ASP A 135 -0.60 17.57 -7.45
C ASP A 135 0.00 17.68 -6.05
N PHE A 136 -0.75 17.28 -5.01
CA PHE A 136 -0.27 17.18 -3.65
C PHE A 136 0.90 16.20 -3.52
N LEU A 137 0.75 14.96 -4.02
CA LEU A 137 1.81 13.96 -3.96
C LEU A 137 3.07 14.45 -4.70
N LYS A 138 2.92 14.99 -5.92
CA LYS A 138 4.03 15.56 -6.70
C LYS A 138 4.74 16.73 -6.01
N ALA A 139 3.99 17.62 -5.38
CA ALA A 139 4.56 18.74 -4.66
C ALA A 139 5.25 18.27 -3.36
N LEU A 140 4.68 17.29 -2.67
CA LEU A 140 5.24 16.70 -1.46
C LEU A 140 6.56 15.95 -1.75
N THR A 141 6.66 15.24 -2.88
CA THR A 141 7.90 14.58 -3.33
C THR A 141 9.12 15.49 -3.30
N LYS A 142 8.93 16.78 -3.60
CA LYS A 142 10.01 17.78 -3.65
C LYS A 142 10.40 18.35 -2.27
N ARG A 143 9.65 18.01 -1.22
CA ARG A 143 9.76 18.60 0.12
C ARG A 143 10.16 17.59 1.20
N LEU A 144 10.01 16.30 0.91
CA LEU A 144 10.44 15.24 1.82
C LEU A 144 11.94 15.02 1.75
N LYS A 145 12.54 14.78 2.91
CA LYS A 145 13.89 14.26 3.05
C LYS A 145 13.84 12.74 2.97
N HIS A 146 14.87 12.15 2.37
CA HIS A 146 15.02 10.71 2.33
C HIS A 146 15.07 10.11 3.75
N ASN A 147 14.26 9.08 4.01
CA ASN A 147 14.25 8.29 5.24
C ASN A 147 13.80 6.85 4.93
N ASN A 148 14.72 5.90 4.99
CA ASN A 148 14.48 4.47 4.74
C ASN A 148 14.33 3.63 6.03
N ALA A 149 14.17 4.23 7.21
CA ALA A 149 14.21 3.49 8.47
C ALA A 149 13.12 2.42 8.60
N ALA A 150 11.91 2.69 8.11
CA ALA A 150 10.83 1.70 8.07
C ALA A 150 11.15 0.53 7.13
N TYR A 151 11.88 0.80 6.03
CA TYR A 151 12.36 -0.22 5.09
C TYR A 151 13.41 -1.12 5.70
N GLU A 152 14.40 -0.54 6.40
CA GLU A 152 15.40 -1.32 7.12
C GLU A 152 14.77 -2.21 8.19
N ASN A 153 13.77 -1.70 8.92
CA ASN A 153 13.04 -2.48 9.91
C ASN A 153 12.29 -3.66 9.26
N TYR A 154 11.62 -3.43 8.13
CA TYR A 154 10.97 -4.51 7.36
C TYR A 154 11.98 -5.58 6.97
N HIS A 155 13.09 -5.17 6.35
CA HIS A 155 14.11 -6.09 5.86
C HIS A 155 14.77 -6.91 6.99
N ARG A 156 14.83 -6.39 8.22
CA ARG A 156 15.37 -7.12 9.38
C ARG A 156 14.46 -8.26 9.86
N ILE A 157 13.15 -8.10 9.71
CA ILE A 157 12.16 -9.09 10.18
C ILE A 157 11.61 -9.95 9.04
N PHE A 158 11.84 -9.54 7.78
CA PHE A 158 11.29 -10.19 6.61
C PHE A 158 11.81 -11.63 6.47
N ILE A 159 10.88 -12.55 6.30
CA ILE A 159 11.14 -13.93 5.93
C ILE A 159 10.43 -14.20 4.60
N PRO A 160 11.13 -14.71 3.58
CA PRO A 160 10.51 -15.04 2.30
C PRO A 160 9.38 -16.06 2.44
N ASP A 161 8.35 -15.91 1.60
CA ASP A 161 7.23 -16.84 1.54
C ASP A 161 7.69 -18.26 1.21
N GLY A 162 7.15 -19.25 1.92
CA GLY A 162 7.32 -20.66 1.59
C GLY A 162 6.62 -21.02 0.28
N LYS A 163 7.19 -21.95 -0.49
CA LYS A 163 6.54 -22.51 -1.69
C LYS A 163 5.66 -23.70 -1.32
N PRO A 164 4.48 -23.86 -1.94
CA PRO A 164 3.70 -25.08 -1.79
C PRO A 164 4.52 -26.31 -2.18
N LEU A 165 4.27 -27.45 -1.51
CA LEU A 165 4.87 -28.73 -1.89
C LEU A 165 4.37 -29.13 -3.28
N LYS A 166 5.26 -29.75 -4.07
CA LYS A 166 4.89 -30.30 -5.37
C LYS A 166 3.82 -31.38 -5.18
N SER A 167 2.76 -31.33 -5.96
CA SER A 167 1.74 -32.37 -6.02
C SER A 167 2.05 -33.35 -7.15
N ALA A 168 1.79 -34.63 -6.93
CA ALA A 168 1.93 -35.67 -7.95
C ALA A 168 0.69 -35.73 -8.86
N PRO A 169 0.83 -36.20 -10.12
CA PRO A 169 -0.32 -36.43 -10.98
C PRO A 169 -1.35 -37.35 -10.31
N LYS A 170 -2.64 -37.00 -10.43
CA LYS A 170 -3.81 -37.71 -9.87
C LYS A 170 -4.00 -37.60 -8.35
N GLU A 171 -3.20 -36.80 -7.65
CA GLU A 171 -3.53 -36.42 -6.27
C GLU A 171 -4.75 -35.47 -6.23
N PRO A 172 -5.57 -35.49 -5.16
CA PRO A 172 -6.62 -34.51 -4.97
C PRO A 172 -6.08 -33.08 -4.98
N LEU A 173 -6.68 -32.21 -5.81
CA LEU A 173 -6.26 -30.82 -5.96
C LEU A 173 -6.44 -30.03 -4.67
N ARG A 174 -5.44 -29.20 -4.34
CA ARG A 174 -5.47 -28.26 -3.21
C ARG A 174 -5.38 -26.83 -3.73
N VAL A 175 -6.03 -25.89 -3.04
CA VAL A 175 -6.10 -24.47 -3.44
C VAL A 175 -4.71 -23.86 -3.60
N ASN A 176 -3.78 -24.13 -2.67
CA ASN A 176 -2.41 -23.60 -2.74
C ASN A 176 -1.63 -24.11 -3.97
N VAL A 177 -1.84 -25.36 -4.40
CA VAL A 177 -1.24 -25.92 -5.62
C VAL A 177 -1.87 -25.29 -6.85
N MET A 178 -3.19 -25.12 -6.88
CA MET A 178 -3.89 -24.42 -7.96
C MET A 178 -3.36 -23.00 -8.16
N PHE A 179 -3.22 -22.22 -7.08
CA PHE A 179 -2.71 -20.85 -7.17
C PHE A 179 -1.21 -20.77 -7.49
N GLN A 180 -0.43 -21.82 -7.18
CA GLN A 180 0.94 -21.92 -7.68
C GLN A 180 0.98 -22.00 -9.22
N HIS A 181 0.04 -22.72 -9.84
CA HIS A 181 -0.08 -22.75 -11.31
C HIS A 181 -0.59 -21.42 -11.86
N ILE A 182 -1.62 -20.81 -11.25
CA ILE A 182 -2.13 -19.49 -11.67
C ILE A 182 -1.01 -18.44 -11.63
N GLN A 183 -0.18 -18.43 -10.57
CA GLN A 183 0.97 -17.53 -10.46
C GLN A 183 1.95 -17.66 -11.64
N GLN A 184 2.15 -18.87 -12.16
CA GLN A 184 3.05 -19.13 -13.30
C GLN A 184 2.43 -18.72 -14.64
N MET A 185 1.10 -18.55 -14.70
CA MET A 185 0.39 -18.09 -15.90
C MET A 185 0.38 -16.56 -16.03
N LEU A 186 0.70 -15.82 -14.95
CA LEU A 186 0.67 -14.36 -14.98
C LEU A 186 1.80 -13.79 -15.85
N SER A 187 1.45 -12.80 -16.65
CA SER A 187 2.36 -12.05 -17.51
C SER A 187 2.00 -10.56 -17.49
N SER A 188 2.80 -9.75 -18.18
CA SER A 188 2.51 -8.31 -18.37
C SER A 188 1.22 -8.02 -19.13
N GLU A 189 0.66 -9.03 -19.81
CA GLU A 189 -0.58 -8.92 -20.60
C GLU A 189 -1.80 -9.50 -19.87
N THR A 190 -1.63 -9.97 -18.64
CA THR A 190 -2.68 -10.63 -17.87
C THR A 190 -3.51 -9.63 -17.06
N ALA A 191 -4.83 -9.79 -17.08
CA ALA A 191 -5.73 -9.18 -16.12
C ALA A 191 -6.42 -10.29 -15.31
N VAL A 192 -6.35 -10.23 -13.98
CA VAL A 192 -6.96 -11.20 -13.07
C VAL A 192 -8.27 -10.63 -12.52
N ILE A 193 -9.38 -11.33 -12.78
CA ILE A 193 -10.68 -11.00 -12.20
C ILE A 193 -10.91 -11.90 -10.99
N ALA A 194 -10.83 -11.32 -9.79
CA ALA A 194 -11.01 -12.03 -8.53
C ALA A 194 -12.44 -11.82 -8.00
N GLU A 195 -13.28 -12.85 -8.10
CA GLU A 195 -14.64 -12.84 -7.55
C GLU A 195 -14.64 -12.86 -6.02
N THR A 196 -15.74 -12.39 -5.43
CA THR A 196 -16.03 -12.44 -4.00
C THR A 196 -15.98 -13.87 -3.47
N GLY A 197 -15.23 -14.09 -2.40
CA GLY A 197 -15.00 -15.38 -1.78
C GLY A 197 -13.53 -15.60 -1.47
N ASP A 198 -13.11 -16.86 -1.36
CA ASP A 198 -11.70 -17.19 -1.08
C ASP A 198 -10.75 -16.73 -2.21
N SER A 199 -11.30 -16.50 -3.41
CA SER A 199 -10.58 -15.92 -4.55
C SER A 199 -9.97 -14.55 -4.22
N TRP A 200 -10.63 -13.71 -3.40
CA TRP A 200 -10.02 -12.44 -2.94
C TRP A 200 -8.70 -12.68 -2.21
N PHE A 201 -8.70 -13.57 -1.23
CA PHE A 201 -7.53 -13.83 -0.39
C PHE A 201 -6.41 -14.52 -1.16
N ASN A 202 -6.75 -15.46 -2.04
CA ASN A 202 -5.74 -16.14 -2.84
C ASN A 202 -5.15 -15.22 -3.92
N CYS A 203 -5.95 -14.36 -4.56
CA CYS A 203 -5.43 -13.38 -5.51
C CYS A 203 -4.57 -12.30 -4.85
N GLN A 204 -4.81 -11.95 -3.59
CA GLN A 204 -3.93 -11.05 -2.85
C GLN A 204 -2.50 -11.62 -2.69
N LYS A 205 -2.36 -12.95 -2.63
CA LYS A 205 -1.07 -13.63 -2.49
C LYS A 205 -0.30 -13.74 -3.80
N LEU A 206 -0.95 -13.54 -4.95
CA LEU A 206 -0.28 -13.52 -6.25
C LEU A 206 0.67 -12.32 -6.31
N LYS A 207 1.87 -12.52 -6.84
CA LYS A 207 2.82 -11.46 -7.17
C LYS A 207 2.59 -11.05 -8.63
N LEU A 208 2.18 -9.81 -8.84
CA LEU A 208 1.84 -9.33 -10.17
C LEU A 208 3.09 -8.88 -10.94
N PRO A 209 3.37 -9.41 -12.13
CA PRO A 209 4.40 -8.86 -13.03
C PRO A 209 4.09 -7.41 -13.41
N GLU A 210 5.10 -6.68 -13.86
CA GLU A 210 4.88 -5.35 -14.45
C GLU A 210 3.87 -5.44 -15.61
N GLY A 211 2.89 -4.55 -15.64
CA GLY A 211 1.80 -4.54 -16.64
C GLY A 211 0.59 -5.40 -16.27
N CYS A 212 0.75 -6.40 -15.41
CA CYS A 212 -0.36 -7.24 -14.93
C CYS A 212 -1.32 -6.44 -14.04
N ARG A 213 -2.63 -6.70 -14.14
CA ARG A 213 -3.68 -5.99 -13.39
C ARG A 213 -4.67 -6.91 -12.71
#